data_AF-A0A2A4UF98-F1
#
_entry.id   AF-A0A2A4UF98-F1
#
_cell.length_a   1.000
_cell.length_b   1.000
_cell.length_c   1.000
_cell.angle_alpha   90.00
_cell.angle_beta   90.00
_cell.angle_gamma   90.00
#
_symmetry.space_group_name_H-M   'P 1'
#
loop_
_entity.id
_entity.type
_entity.pdbx_description
1 polymer ?
#
loop_
_entity_poly.entity_id
_entity_poly.type
_entity_poly.pdbx_seq_one_letter_code
_entity_poly.pdbx_strand_id
1 'polypeptide(L)'
;QKPGVPIIMGGNVEAAARRAARVADGFYPASGSMKTLPLLLEALQDECNKNDRDPSEIEITTSAGRLDLSKVARYKDLGVSRLLIPPPAYDKEGLKRGLNEFAESIAAKVD
;
A
#
# COMPACT_ATOMS: atom_id res chain seq x y z
N GLN A 1 -18.43 -1.05 -21.06
CA GLN A 1 -16.97 -1.02 -21.25
C GLN A 1 -16.34 -2.14 -20.42
N LYS A 2 -15.31 -2.80 -20.95
CA LYS A 2 -14.46 -3.74 -20.22
C LYS A 2 -13.01 -3.55 -20.68
N PRO A 3 -12.01 -3.51 -19.78
CA PRO A 3 -12.17 -3.43 -18.32
C PRO A 3 -12.68 -2.05 -17.87
N GLY A 4 -13.23 -1.97 -16.65
CA GLY A 4 -13.62 -0.72 -15.99
C GLY A 4 -12.42 -0.02 -15.33
N VAL A 5 -12.67 1.13 -14.70
CA VAL A 5 -11.68 1.79 -13.84
C VAL A 5 -11.49 0.96 -12.55
N PRO A 6 -10.26 0.65 -12.11
CA PRO A 6 -10.03 -0.11 -10.88
C PRO A 6 -10.63 0.56 -9.64
N ILE A 7 -11.26 -0.22 -8.77
CA ILE A 7 -11.85 0.25 -7.52
C ILE A 7 -10.96 -0.15 -6.35
N ILE A 8 -10.40 0.85 -5.66
CA ILE A 8 -9.53 0.66 -4.49
C ILE A 8 -10.31 0.99 -3.23
N MET A 9 -10.37 0.05 -2.30
CA MET A 9 -11.11 0.21 -1.05
C MET A 9 -10.21 0.79 0.06
N GLY A 10 -10.58 1.94 0.60
CA GLY A 10 -9.91 2.53 1.77
C GLY A 10 -10.45 2.03 3.11
N GLY A 11 -9.59 1.95 4.13
CA GLY A 11 -9.99 1.76 5.53
C GLY A 11 -8.95 1.06 6.40
N ASN A 12 -8.96 1.34 7.70
CA ASN A 12 -7.97 0.82 8.67
C ASN A 12 -8.57 -0.16 9.68
N VAL A 13 -9.57 -0.95 9.26
CA VAL A 13 -10.26 -1.94 10.09
C VAL A 13 -10.49 -3.22 9.28
N GLU A 14 -10.57 -4.37 9.94
CA GLU A 14 -10.77 -5.67 9.25
C GLU A 14 -12.02 -5.67 8.36
N ALA A 15 -13.11 -5.01 8.80
CA ALA A 15 -14.33 -4.93 8.00
C ALA A 15 -14.11 -4.28 6.62
N ALA A 16 -13.17 -3.34 6.52
CA ALA A 16 -12.78 -2.74 5.24
C ALA A 16 -11.93 -3.71 4.39
N ALA A 17 -10.98 -4.41 5.02
CA ALA A 17 -10.17 -5.44 4.36
C ALA A 17 -11.03 -6.57 3.78
N ARG A 18 -11.97 -7.10 4.58
CA ARG A 18 -12.95 -8.10 4.13
C ARG A 18 -13.84 -7.58 3.00
N ARG A 19 -14.22 -6.30 3.04
CA ARG A 19 -15.00 -5.71 1.95
C ARG A 19 -14.18 -5.56 0.67
N ALA A 20 -12.90 -5.23 0.78
CA ALA A 20 -11.98 -5.19 -0.36
C ALA A 20 -11.87 -6.58 -1.01
N ALA A 21 -11.68 -7.61 -0.18
CA ALA A 21 -11.61 -9.01 -0.61
C ALA A 21 -12.80 -9.46 -1.47
N ARG A 22 -14.01 -8.98 -1.16
CA ARG A 22 -15.22 -9.42 -1.89
C ARG A 22 -15.44 -8.74 -3.23
N VAL A 23 -15.08 -7.45 -3.37
CA VAL A 23 -15.58 -6.64 -4.51
C VAL A 23 -14.59 -5.62 -5.10
N ALA A 24 -13.41 -5.43 -4.49
CA ALA A 24 -12.46 -4.40 -4.95
C ALA A 24 -11.30 -5.00 -5.73
N ASP A 25 -10.67 -4.18 -6.58
CA ASP A 25 -9.42 -4.50 -7.30
C ASP A 25 -8.18 -4.13 -6.48
N GLY A 26 -8.36 -3.42 -5.37
CA GLY A 26 -7.26 -3.03 -4.47
C GLY A 26 -7.72 -2.67 -3.07
N PHE A 27 -6.77 -2.61 -2.14
CA PHE A 27 -6.99 -2.23 -0.75
C PHE A 27 -6.00 -1.15 -0.31
N TYR A 28 -6.51 -0.15 0.42
CA TYR A 28 -5.76 1.00 0.93
C TYR A 28 -5.94 1.21 2.45
N PRO A 29 -5.13 0.53 3.28
CA PRO A 29 -5.03 0.80 4.72
C PRO A 29 -4.18 2.03 4.99
N ALA A 30 -4.79 3.22 4.95
CA ALA A 30 -4.10 4.51 4.96
C ALA A 30 -3.15 4.79 6.14
N SER A 31 -3.25 4.07 7.26
CA SER A 31 -2.29 4.20 8.36
C SER A 31 -0.91 3.62 8.02
N GLY A 32 -0.88 2.54 7.20
CA GLY A 32 0.29 1.72 6.89
C GLY A 32 1.15 1.35 8.08
N SER A 33 0.58 1.32 9.29
CA SER A 33 1.33 0.98 10.48
C SER A 33 1.73 -0.49 10.40
N MET A 34 3.03 -0.77 10.52
CA MET A 34 3.56 -2.13 10.57
C MET A 34 3.03 -2.96 11.76
N LYS A 35 2.32 -2.33 12.70
CA LYS A 35 1.62 -3.03 13.80
C LYS A 35 0.25 -3.55 13.38
N THR A 36 -0.46 -2.83 12.51
CA THR A 36 -1.85 -3.12 12.15
C THR A 36 -1.99 -3.69 10.74
N LEU A 37 -1.09 -3.33 9.83
CA LEU A 37 -1.11 -3.79 8.45
C LEU A 37 -1.15 -5.32 8.32
N PRO A 38 -0.30 -6.11 9.04
CA PRO A 38 -0.36 -7.56 8.94
C PRO A 38 -1.74 -8.15 9.27
N LEU A 39 -2.40 -7.64 10.32
CA LEU A 39 -3.75 -8.08 10.73
C LEU A 39 -4.81 -7.79 9.66
N LEU A 40 -4.69 -6.65 8.97
CA LEU A 40 -5.63 -6.28 7.90
C LEU A 40 -5.41 -7.15 6.66
N LEU A 41 -4.16 -7.49 6.34
CA LEU A 41 -3.83 -8.37 5.22
C LEU A 41 -4.25 -9.82 5.48
N GLU A 42 -4.11 -10.30 6.72
CA GLU A 42 -4.64 -11.60 7.14
C GLU A 42 -6.17 -11.65 7.00
N ALA A 43 -6.89 -10.63 7.48
CA ALA A 43 -8.34 -10.56 7.33
C ALA A 43 -8.80 -10.51 5.87
N LEU A 44 -8.01 -9.87 4.98
CA LEU A 44 -8.24 -9.86 3.54
C LEU A 44 -8.04 -11.24 2.93
N GLN A 45 -6.92 -11.90 3.24
CA GLN A 45 -6.58 -13.25 2.77
C GLN A 45 -7.64 -14.27 3.18
N ASP A 46 -8.03 -14.27 4.46
CA ASP A 46 -9.08 -15.14 5.00
C ASP A 46 -10.40 -14.97 4.26
N GLU A 47 -10.75 -13.74 3.94
CA GLU A 47 -11.99 -13.45 3.23
C GLU A 47 -11.92 -13.85 1.75
N CYS A 48 -10.77 -13.68 1.11
CA CYS A 48 -10.55 -14.20 -0.25
C CYS A 48 -10.74 -15.72 -0.30
N ASN A 49 -10.13 -16.44 0.65
CA ASN A 49 -10.26 -17.89 0.78
C ASN A 49 -11.72 -18.33 0.98
N LYS A 50 -12.52 -17.59 1.75
CA LYS A 50 -13.96 -17.89 1.96
C LYS A 50 -14.82 -17.68 0.71
N ASN A 51 -14.36 -16.87 -0.23
CA ASN A 51 -15.09 -16.53 -1.45
C ASN A 51 -14.45 -17.16 -2.71
N ASP A 52 -13.53 -18.11 -2.54
CA ASP A 52 -12.77 -18.76 -3.62
C ASP A 52 -12.13 -17.76 -4.60
N ARG A 53 -11.63 -16.64 -4.08
CA ARG A 53 -10.96 -15.58 -4.85
C ARG A 53 -9.46 -15.65 -4.62
N ASP A 54 -8.67 -15.44 -5.68
CA ASP A 54 -7.22 -15.27 -5.56
C ASP A 54 -6.91 -13.88 -4.94
N PRO A 55 -6.28 -13.82 -3.75
CA PRO A 55 -5.89 -12.55 -3.13
C PRO A 55 -4.88 -11.76 -3.96
N SER A 56 -4.12 -12.40 -4.86
CA SER A 56 -3.17 -11.72 -5.74
C SER A 56 -3.83 -10.76 -6.73
N GLU A 57 -5.15 -10.90 -6.95
CA GLU A 57 -5.96 -9.97 -7.74
C GLU A 57 -6.17 -8.62 -7.05
N ILE A 58 -5.84 -8.49 -5.77
CA ILE A 58 -6.10 -7.29 -4.97
C ILE A 58 -4.79 -6.55 -4.73
N GLU A 59 -4.59 -5.45 -5.45
CA GLU A 59 -3.37 -4.65 -5.31
C GLU A 59 -3.36 -3.90 -3.97
N ILE A 60 -2.27 -4.04 -3.22
CA ILE A 60 -2.12 -3.40 -1.91
C ILE A 60 -1.38 -2.07 -2.06
N THR A 61 -2.07 -0.99 -1.70
CA THR A 61 -1.49 0.36 -1.62
C THR A 61 -1.50 0.79 -0.16
N THR A 62 -0.45 1.39 0.39
CA THR A 62 -0.49 1.88 1.78
C THR A 62 0.33 3.15 1.96
N SER A 63 0.01 3.95 2.97
CA SER A 63 0.86 5.09 3.34
C SER A 63 2.06 4.59 4.12
N ALA A 64 3.26 4.95 3.67
CA ALA A 64 4.44 4.89 4.48
C ALA A 64 4.78 6.30 4.97
N GLY A 65 5.21 6.42 6.22
CA GLY A 65 5.92 7.61 6.66
C GLY A 65 7.27 7.74 5.94
N ARG A 66 8.25 8.38 6.58
CA ARG A 66 9.61 8.45 6.01
C ARG A 66 10.18 7.05 5.80
N LEU A 67 10.61 6.78 4.57
CA LEU A 67 11.15 5.51 4.11
C LEU A 67 12.69 5.45 4.23
N ASP A 68 13.15 4.22 4.40
CA ASP A 68 14.51 3.75 4.14
C ASP A 68 14.40 2.40 3.41
N LEU A 69 15.51 1.88 2.87
CA LEU A 69 15.50 0.62 2.10
C LEU A 69 15.02 -0.57 2.94
N SER A 70 15.30 -0.60 4.24
CA SER A 70 14.85 -1.67 5.13
C SER A 70 13.33 -1.66 5.27
N LYS A 71 12.72 -0.48 5.44
CA LYS A 71 11.26 -0.36 5.48
C LYS A 71 10.62 -0.74 4.16
N VAL A 72 11.20 -0.33 3.02
CA VAL A 72 10.68 -0.72 1.70
C VAL A 72 10.67 -2.25 1.56
N ALA A 73 11.78 -2.91 1.89
CA ALA A 73 11.86 -4.38 1.87
C ALA A 73 10.77 -5.02 2.74
N ARG A 74 10.57 -4.52 3.97
CA ARG A 74 9.54 -5.05 4.86
C ARG A 74 8.11 -4.88 4.33
N TYR A 75 7.81 -3.79 3.64
CA TYR A 75 6.50 -3.64 2.97
C TYR A 75 6.37 -4.58 1.78
N LYS A 76 7.44 -4.77 1.00
CA LYS A 76 7.49 -5.72 -0.12
C LYS A 76 7.26 -7.16 0.36
N ASP A 77 7.88 -7.57 1.47
CA ASP A 77 7.69 -8.88 2.10
C ASP A 77 6.24 -9.12 2.55
N LEU A 78 5.50 -8.05 2.88
CA LEU A 78 4.07 -8.09 3.20
C LEU A 78 3.17 -8.08 1.95
N GLY A 79 3.74 -8.08 0.74
CA GLY A 79 2.96 -8.04 -0.51
C GLY A 79 2.43 -6.65 -0.89
N VAL A 80 2.95 -5.57 -0.28
CA VAL A 80 2.57 -4.21 -0.66
C VAL A 80 3.10 -3.87 -2.04
N SER A 81 2.21 -3.44 -2.94
CA SER A 81 2.54 -3.07 -4.32
C SER A 81 2.87 -1.58 -4.47
N ARG A 82 2.22 -0.70 -3.70
CA ARG A 82 2.42 0.76 -3.76
C ARG A 82 2.54 1.40 -2.39
N LEU A 83 3.50 2.32 -2.26
CA LEU A 83 3.71 3.12 -1.05
C LEU A 83 3.43 4.60 -1.35
N LEU A 84 2.49 5.20 -0.62
CA LEU A 84 2.35 6.66 -0.58
C LEU A 84 3.32 7.21 0.45
N ILE A 85 4.11 8.21 0.07
CA ILE A 85 5.00 8.94 0.99
C ILE A 85 4.46 10.35 1.24
N PRO A 86 4.65 10.91 2.44
CA PRO A 86 4.37 12.31 2.68
C PRO A 86 5.32 13.19 1.84
N PRO A 87 4.93 14.44 1.55
CA PRO A 87 5.82 15.38 0.91
C PRO A 87 7.07 15.59 1.78
N PRO A 88 8.28 15.64 1.18
CA PRO A 88 9.51 15.80 1.96
C PRO A 88 9.71 17.22 2.52
N ALA A 89 8.93 18.21 2.05
CA ALA A 89 8.85 19.57 2.57
C ALA A 89 7.54 20.24 2.09
N TYR A 90 7.27 21.47 2.56
CA TYR A 90 6.06 22.25 2.18
C TYR A 90 6.37 23.55 1.43
N ASP A 91 7.64 23.79 1.12
CA ASP A 91 8.09 24.87 0.25
C ASP A 91 8.68 24.30 -1.05
N LYS A 92 8.69 25.11 -2.12
CA LYS A 92 9.11 24.71 -3.47
C LYS A 92 10.53 24.14 -3.51
N GLU A 93 11.48 24.81 -2.85
CA GLU A 93 12.90 24.42 -2.89
C GLU A 93 13.15 23.16 -2.07
N GLY A 94 12.48 23.05 -0.90
CA GLY A 94 12.46 21.85 -0.08
C GLY A 94 11.88 20.64 -0.80
N LEU A 95 10.77 20.81 -1.52
CA LEU A 95 10.16 19.75 -2.32
C LEU A 95 11.11 19.26 -3.41
N LYS A 96 11.70 20.19 -4.18
CA LYS A 96 12.63 19.84 -5.25
C LYS A 96 13.83 19.06 -4.74
N ARG A 97 14.47 19.56 -3.66
CA ARG A 97 15.61 18.89 -3.03
C ARG A 97 15.22 17.52 -2.48
N GLY A 98 14.15 17.45 -1.70
CA GLY A 98 13.74 16.22 -1.02
C GLY A 98 13.29 15.12 -1.99
N LEU A 99 12.65 15.47 -3.10
CA LEU A 99 12.29 14.50 -4.14
C LEU A 99 13.53 13.96 -4.87
N ASN A 100 14.54 14.81 -5.14
CA ASN A 100 15.81 14.36 -5.71
C ASN A 100 16.55 13.41 -4.75
N GLU A 101 16.64 13.78 -3.46
CA GLU A 101 17.25 12.93 -2.43
C GLU A 101 16.52 11.58 -2.31
N PHE A 102 15.18 11.59 -2.35
CA PHE A 102 14.39 10.35 -2.35
C PHE A 102 14.66 9.49 -3.59
N ALA A 103 14.75 10.11 -4.77
CA ALA A 103 15.04 9.40 -6.02
C ALA A 103 16.41 8.70 -5.96
N GLU A 104 17.45 9.39 -5.50
CA GLU A 104 18.81 8.86 -5.42
C GLU A 104 19.00 7.82 -4.30
N SER A 105 18.38 8.05 -3.14
CA SER A 105 18.61 7.22 -1.95
C SER A 105 17.71 5.99 -1.88
N ILE A 106 16.49 6.06 -2.46
CA ILE A 106 15.48 5.01 -2.38
C ILE A 106 15.07 4.53 -3.78
N ALA A 107 14.47 5.39 -4.61
CA ALA A 107 13.80 4.94 -5.83
C ALA A 107 14.76 4.25 -6.82
N ALA A 108 15.99 4.75 -6.96
CA ALA A 108 17.01 4.16 -7.83
C ALA A 108 17.58 2.82 -7.32
N LYS A 109 17.23 2.39 -6.10
CA LYS A 109 17.79 1.21 -5.41
C LYS A 109 16.74 0.16 -5.07
N VAL A 110 15.51 0.35 -5.53
CA VAL A 110 14.39 -0.58 -5.32
C VAL A 110 14.06 -1.20 -6.67
N ASP A 111 14.12 -2.53 -6.74
CA ASP A 111 13.74 -3.34 -7.90
C ASP A 111 12.23 -3.53 -8.01
#